data_AF-A0A1M3GU75-F1
#
_entry.id   AF-A0A1M3GU75-F1
#
_cell.length_a   1.000
_cell.length_b   1.000
_cell.length_c   1.000
_cell.angle_alpha   90.00
_cell.angle_beta   90.00
_cell.angle_gamma   90.00
#
_symmetry.space_group_name_H-M   'P 1'
#
loop_
_entity.id
_entity.type
_entity.pdbx_description
1 polymer ?
#
loop_
_entity_poly.entity_id
_entity_poly.type
_entity_poly.pdbx_seq_one_letter_code
_entity_poly.pdbx_strand_id
1 'polypeptide(L)'
;MERPPARSELPPIPAKRYFTIGEVSELCAVKAHVLRYWEQEFTQLRPVKRRGNRRYYQHHEVLLIRRIRELLYEEGFTISGARQRLEHDAEPTPEAAPAATPDLSHVRAEISAILKILG
;
A
#
# COMPACT_ATOMS: atom_id res chain seq x y z
N MET A 1 13.54 -11.31 18.33
CA MET A 1 12.94 -10.31 17.44
C MET A 1 12.15 -11.09 16.39
N GLU A 2 10.82 -11.05 16.44
CA GLU A 2 10.00 -11.67 15.40
C GLU A 2 10.20 -10.91 14.08
N ARG A 3 10.48 -11.65 13.00
CA ARG A 3 10.56 -11.07 11.65
C ARG A 3 9.16 -10.60 11.25
N PRO A 4 8.99 -9.34 10.80
CA PRO A 4 7.68 -8.88 10.35
C PRO A 4 7.23 -9.65 9.10
N PRO A 5 5.92 -9.94 8.96
CA PRO A 5 5.37 -10.84 7.94
C PRO A 5 5.61 -10.29 6.54
N ALA A 6 6.15 -11.08 5.62
CA ALA A 6 6.57 -10.61 4.28
C ALA A 6 5.38 -9.96 3.52
N ARG A 7 5.65 -9.11 2.51
CA ARG A 7 4.57 -8.48 1.72
C ARG A 7 3.53 -9.47 1.17
N SER A 8 3.94 -10.70 0.83
CA SER A 8 3.07 -11.78 0.36
C SER A 8 2.04 -12.25 1.41
N GLU A 9 2.24 -11.93 2.68
CA GLU A 9 1.40 -12.36 3.81
C GLU A 9 0.44 -11.25 4.28
N LEU A 10 0.51 -10.05 3.69
CA LEU A 10 -0.37 -8.95 4.07
C LEU A 10 -1.76 -9.10 3.43
N PRO A 11 -2.85 -8.82 4.16
CA PRO A 11 -4.21 -8.93 3.63
C PRO A 11 -4.41 -7.99 2.43
N PRO A 12 -5.29 -8.32 1.47
CA PRO A 12 -5.60 -7.41 0.37
C PRO A 12 -6.17 -6.09 0.89
N ILE A 13 -5.78 -4.96 0.27
CA ILE A 13 -6.30 -3.64 0.65
C ILE A 13 -7.73 -3.51 0.12
N PRO A 14 -8.74 -3.28 0.98
CA PRO A 14 -10.12 -3.09 0.55
C PRO A 14 -10.28 -1.90 -0.41
N ALA A 15 -11.32 -1.91 -1.25
CA ALA A 15 -11.69 -0.78 -2.11
C ALA A 15 -12.35 0.38 -1.33
N LYS A 16 -11.77 0.76 -0.19
CA LYS A 16 -12.24 1.86 0.67
C LYS A 16 -11.42 3.12 0.38
N ARG A 17 -12.09 4.29 0.42
CA ARG A 17 -11.45 5.58 0.11
C ARG A 17 -10.56 6.12 1.23
N TYR A 18 -10.92 5.85 2.49
CA TYR A 18 -10.21 6.34 3.66
C TYR A 18 -10.07 5.22 4.69
N PHE A 19 -8.87 5.08 5.23
CA PHE A 19 -8.50 4.13 6.28
C PHE A 19 -8.10 4.88 7.54
N THR A 20 -8.52 4.37 8.69
CA THR A 20 -8.04 4.87 9.99
C THR A 20 -6.67 4.29 10.31
N ILE A 21 -5.92 4.92 11.22
CA ILE A 21 -4.61 4.41 11.64
C ILE A 21 -4.64 2.96 12.17
N GLY A 22 -5.76 2.54 12.77
CA GLY A 22 -5.95 1.16 13.22
C GLY A 22 -6.07 0.20 12.04
N GLU A 23 -6.93 0.53 11.07
CA GLU A 23 -7.07 -0.26 9.83
C GLU A 23 -5.74 -0.36 9.08
N VAL A 24 -4.99 0.75 8.95
CA VAL A 24 -3.68 0.73 8.28
C VAL A 24 -2.65 -0.09 9.07
N SER A 25 -2.71 -0.04 10.40
CA SER A 25 -1.85 -0.84 11.27
C SER A 25 -2.02 -2.34 11.01
N GLU A 26 -3.27 -2.78 10.84
CA GLU A 26 -3.61 -4.17 10.51
C GLU A 26 -3.22 -4.52 9.07
N LEU A 27 -3.56 -3.67 8.10
CA LEU A 27 -3.28 -3.90 6.68
C LEU A 27 -1.78 -3.96 6.33
N CYS A 28 -0.95 -3.28 7.10
CA CYS A 28 0.49 -3.21 6.87
C CYS A 28 1.30 -4.01 7.90
N ALA A 29 0.66 -4.60 8.92
CA ALA A 29 1.32 -5.24 10.06
C ALA A 29 2.38 -4.32 10.74
N VAL A 30 2.10 -3.01 10.81
CA VAL A 30 2.97 -2.00 11.43
C VAL A 30 2.22 -1.36 12.58
N LYS A 31 2.81 -1.30 13.77
CA LYS A 31 2.16 -0.73 14.95
C LYS A 31 1.79 0.74 14.73
N ALA A 32 0.61 1.15 15.20
CA ALA A 32 0.10 2.51 15.03
C ALA A 32 1.11 3.61 15.43
N HIS A 33 1.86 3.46 16.52
CA HIS A 33 2.86 4.47 16.92
C HIS A 33 4.02 4.60 15.92
N VAL A 34 4.41 3.51 15.26
CA VAL A 34 5.43 3.53 14.20
C VAL A 34 4.90 4.27 12.98
N LEU A 35 3.63 4.07 12.60
CA LEU A 35 2.99 4.85 11.55
C LEU A 35 2.98 6.34 11.88
N ARG A 36 2.72 6.71 13.14
CA ARG A 36 2.77 8.13 13.57
C ARG A 36 4.17 8.72 13.44
N TYR A 37 5.20 7.92 13.71
CA TYR A 37 6.59 8.32 13.55
C TYR A 37 6.96 8.45 12.06
N TRP A 38 6.55 7.50 11.23
CA TRP A 38 6.76 7.55 9.78
C TRP A 38 6.11 8.78 9.13
N GLU A 39 4.95 9.23 9.59
CA GLU A 39 4.36 10.50 9.12
C GLU A 39 5.25 11.72 9.36
N GLN A 40 6.13 11.68 10.36
CA GLN A 40 7.08 12.78 10.62
C GLN A 40 8.33 12.66 9.73
N GLU A 41 8.74 11.43 9.45
CA GLU A 41 9.97 11.15 8.70
C GLU A 41 9.77 11.19 7.18
N PHE A 42 8.59 10.80 6.68
CA PHE A 42 8.28 10.70 5.26
C PHE A 42 7.31 11.81 4.85
N THR A 43 7.84 12.85 4.20
CA THR A 43 7.07 14.03 3.76
C THR A 43 5.97 13.73 2.74
N GLN A 44 6.08 12.60 2.03
CA GLN A 44 5.09 12.08 1.08
C GLN A 44 3.86 11.46 1.78
N LEU A 45 3.98 11.07 3.06
CA LEU A 45 2.90 10.49 3.84
C LEU A 45 2.15 11.60 4.61
N ARG A 46 1.05 12.09 4.04
CA ARG A 46 0.31 13.26 4.55
C ARG A 46 -1.16 12.90 4.85
N PRO A 47 -1.42 12.18 5.96
CA PRO A 47 -2.78 11.78 6.28
C PRO A 47 -3.65 13.00 6.56
N VAL A 48 -4.90 12.92 6.09
CA VAL A 48 -5.87 13.99 6.28
C VAL A 48 -6.27 14.02 7.75
N LYS A 49 -5.96 15.13 8.44
CA LYS A 49 -6.41 15.40 9.80
C LYS A 49 -7.84 15.93 9.78
N ARG A 50 -8.75 15.28 10.51
CA ARG A 50 -10.15 15.75 10.68
C ARG A 50 -10.45 16.09 12.15
N ARG A 51 -11.67 16.58 12.41
CA ARG A 51 -12.18 16.90 13.76
C ARG A 51 -11.85 15.77 14.74
N GLY A 52 -11.34 16.13 15.92
CA GLY A 52 -10.90 15.17 16.94
C GLY A 52 -9.52 14.55 16.71
N ASN A 53 -8.65 15.17 15.90
CA ASN A 53 -7.27 14.72 15.65
C ASN A 53 -7.17 13.28 15.09
N ARG A 54 -8.24 12.80 14.44
CA ARG A 54 -8.26 11.50 13.76
C ARG A 54 -7.54 11.61 12.42
N ARG A 55 -6.67 10.64 12.15
CA ARG A 55 -5.87 10.53 10.92
C ARG A 55 -6.55 9.56 9.97
N TYR A 56 -6.74 10.02 8.73
CA TYR A 56 -7.28 9.22 7.65
C TYR A 56 -6.24 9.11 6.54
N TYR A 57 -5.96 7.88 6.13
CA TYR A 57 -5.06 7.55 5.04
C TYR A 57 -5.87 7.18 3.81
N GLN A 58 -5.41 7.59 2.65
CA GLN A 58 -5.95 7.16 1.37
C GLN A 58 -5.30 5.88 0.90
N HIS A 59 -5.85 5.27 -0.14
CA HIS A 59 -5.32 4.05 -0.72
C HIS A 59 -3.83 4.17 -1.12
N HIS A 60 -3.44 5.27 -1.77
CA HIS A 60 -2.04 5.50 -2.17
C HIS A 60 -1.10 5.64 -0.95
N GLU A 61 -1.58 6.18 0.16
CA GLU A 61 -0.80 6.27 1.40
C GLU A 61 -0.59 4.89 2.03
N VAL A 62 -1.59 3.99 1.95
CA VAL A 62 -1.42 2.60 2.38
C VAL A 62 -0.39 1.87 1.52
N LEU A 63 -0.39 2.09 0.21
CA LEU A 63 0.63 1.53 -0.69
C LEU A 63 2.02 2.07 -0.36
N LEU A 64 2.14 3.38 -0.10
CA LEU A 64 3.39 4.00 0.30
C LEU A 64 3.92 3.40 1.61
N ILE A 65 3.05 3.17 2.60
CA ILE A 65 3.43 2.54 3.88
C ILE A 65 3.94 1.11 3.66
N ARG A 66 3.34 0.33 2.75
CA ARG A 66 3.85 -1.00 2.40
C ARG A 66 5.24 -0.91 1.77
N ARG A 67 5.46 0.06 0.89
CA ARG A 67 6.77 0.29 0.28
C ARG A 67 7.83 0.71 1.30
N ILE A 68 7.50 1.63 2.22
CA ILE A 68 8.38 2.01 3.33
C ILE A 68 8.75 0.77 4.16
N ARG A 69 7.77 -0.07 4.49
CA ARG A 69 8.00 -1.31 5.24
C ARG A 69 8.99 -2.25 4.52
N GLU A 70 8.83 -2.46 3.22
CA GLU A 70 9.77 -3.26 2.43
C GLU A 70 11.18 -2.69 2.50
N LEU A 71 11.34 -1.39 2.25
CA LEU A 71 12.64 -0.73 2.28
C LEU A 71 13.33 -0.92 3.62
N LEU A 72 12.61 -0.76 4.73
CA LEU A 72 13.19 -0.82 6.07
C LEU A 72 13.45 -2.26 6.55
N TYR A 73 12.52 -3.18 6.34
CA TYR A 73 12.57 -4.51 6.94
C TYR A 73 13.06 -5.62 6.01
N GLU A 74 12.83 -5.48 4.71
CA GLU A 74 13.21 -6.50 3.72
C GLU A 74 14.51 -6.12 3.02
N GLU A 75 14.65 -4.85 2.61
CA GLU A 75 15.84 -4.33 1.94
C GLU A 75 16.89 -3.77 2.92
N GLY A 76 16.53 -3.55 4.19
CA GLY A 76 17.47 -3.14 5.25
C GLY A 76 17.93 -1.68 5.19
N PHE A 77 17.18 -0.81 4.50
CA PHE A 77 17.46 0.62 4.49
C PHE A 77 17.25 1.26 5.87
N THR A 78 18.00 2.32 6.13
CA THR A 78 17.70 3.24 7.23
C THR A 78 16.54 4.15 6.84
N ILE A 79 15.93 4.84 7.82
CA ILE A 79 14.87 5.83 7.55
C ILE A 79 15.31 6.88 6.53
N SER A 80 16.56 7.37 6.65
CA SER A 80 17.12 8.35 5.71
C SER A 80 17.30 7.76 4.32
N GLY A 81 17.82 6.53 4.22
CA GLY A 81 18.01 5.85 2.94
C GLY A 81 16.69 5.52 2.24
N ALA A 82 15.68 5.07 3.00
CA ALA A 82 14.35 4.82 2.47
C ALA A 82 13.68 6.11 1.97
N ARG A 83 13.86 7.24 2.68
CA ARG A 83 13.37 8.56 2.24
C ARG A 83 13.98 8.94 0.89
N GLN A 84 15.30 8.87 0.76
CA GLN A 84 15.99 9.21 -0.48
C GLN A 84 15.55 8.30 -1.63
N ARG A 85 15.37 7.00 -1.36
CA ARG A 85 14.88 6.03 -2.35
C ARG A 85 13.48 6.38 -2.84
N LEU A 86 12.57 6.72 -1.93
CA LEU A 86 11.20 7.11 -2.25
C LEU A 86 11.12 8.45 -2.99
N GLU A 87 12.04 9.38 -2.76
CA GLU A 87 12.11 10.63 -3.52
C GLU A 87 12.59 10.38 -4.95
N HIS A 88 13.56 9.50 -5.13
CA HIS A 88 14.06 9.12 -6.46
C HIS A 88 13.04 8.29 -7.26
N ASP A 89 12.30 7.39 -6.60
CA ASP A 89 11.25 6.59 -7.24
C ASP A 89 9.98 7.43 -7.54
N ALA A 90 9.85 8.63 -6.97
CA ALA A 90 8.74 9.56 -7.20
C ALA A 90 8.94 10.50 -8.41
N GLU A 91 10.12 10.48 -9.05
CA GLU A 91 10.31 11.10 -10.37
C GLU A 91 9.30 10.46 -11.34
N PRO A 92 8.49 11.28 -12.06
CA PRO A 92 7.32 10.79 -12.74
C PRO A 92 7.74 9.97 -13.96
N THR A 93 7.69 8.65 -13.84
CA THR A 93 7.35 7.85 -15.02
C THR A 93 5.85 8.10 -15.25
N PRO A 94 5.41 8.64 -16.40
CA PRO A 94 4.01 9.01 -16.66
C PRO A 94 3.05 7.82 -16.80
N GLU A 95 3.37 6.65 -16.24
CA GLU A 95 2.65 5.40 -16.41
C GLU A 95 1.88 4.96 -15.15
N ALA A 96 1.38 5.91 -14.34
CA ALA A 96 0.38 5.62 -13.31
C ALA A 96 -0.98 6.11 -13.76
N ALA A 97 -1.50 5.46 -14.80
CA ALA A 97 -2.88 5.57 -15.23
C ALA A 97 -3.85 5.26 -14.06
N PRO A 98 -5.02 5.92 -14.01
CA PRO A 98 -5.97 5.73 -12.92
C PRO A 98 -6.53 4.31 -13.00
N ALA A 99 -6.49 3.59 -11.86
CA ALA A 99 -7.30 2.41 -11.57
C ALA A 99 -7.72 1.60 -12.81
N ALA A 100 -6.83 0.73 -13.29
CA ALA A 100 -7.25 -0.36 -14.15
C ALA A 100 -8.35 -1.14 -13.42
N THR A 101 -9.60 -0.94 -13.84
CA THR A 101 -10.53 -2.07 -13.85
C THR A 101 -9.78 -3.16 -14.61
N PRO A 102 -9.49 -4.33 -14.01
CA PRO A 102 -9.02 -5.42 -14.83
C PRO A 102 -10.10 -5.61 -15.90
N ASP A 103 -9.74 -5.55 -17.17
CA ASP A 103 -10.67 -5.88 -18.24
C ASP A 103 -10.99 -7.38 -18.11
N LEU A 104 -12.01 -7.68 -17.31
CA LEU A 104 -12.48 -9.03 -17.00
C LEU A 104 -13.12 -9.68 -18.23
N SER A 105 -13.22 -8.99 -19.36
CA SER A 105 -13.79 -9.54 -20.59
C SER A 105 -12.99 -10.72 -21.14
N HIS A 106 -11.65 -10.66 -21.07
CA HIS A 106 -10.77 -11.76 -21.49
C HIS A 106 -10.90 -12.97 -20.58
N VAL A 107 -10.85 -12.76 -19.25
CA VAL A 107 -11.02 -13.85 -18.27
C VAL A 107 -12.40 -14.50 -18.40
N ARG A 108 -13.45 -13.71 -18.64
CA ARG A 108 -14.81 -14.23 -18.88
C ARG A 108 -14.90 -15.01 -20.19
N ALA A 109 -14.20 -14.56 -21.25
CA ALA A 109 -14.18 -15.24 -22.54
C ALA A 109 -13.48 -16.60 -22.44
N GLU A 110 -12.35 -16.68 -21.73
CA GLU A 110 -11.62 -17.93 -21.52
C GLU A 110 -12.44 -18.95 -20.71
N ILE A 111 -13.07 -18.51 -19.60
CA ILE A 111 -13.94 -19.39 -18.81
C ILE A 111 -15.11 -19.91 -19.65
N SER A 112 -15.72 -19.07 -20.48
CA SER A 112 -16.81 -19.48 -21.37
C SER A 112 -16.34 -20.46 -22.45
N ALA A 113 -15.11 -20.32 -22.98
CA ALA A 113 -14.55 -21.24 -23.95
C ALA A 113 -14.27 -22.61 -23.32
N ILE A 114 -13.73 -22.65 -22.11
CA ILE A 114 -13.48 -23.89 -21.36
C ILE A 114 -14.80 -24.61 -21.04
N LEU A 115 -15.84 -23.87 -20.61
CA LEU A 115 -17.16 -24.44 -20.35
C LEU A 115 -17.81 -25.09 -21.59
N LYS A 116 -17.49 -24.60 -22.79
CA LYS A 116 -17.96 -25.20 -24.06
C LYS A 116 -17.18 -26.45 -24.49
N ILE A 117 -15.97 -26.65 -23.96
CA ILE A 117 -15.15 -27.82 -24.26
C ILE A 117 -15.48 -28.98 -23.29
N LEU A 118 -15.94 -28.64 -22.08
CA LEU A 118 -16.24 -29.60 -21.01
C LEU A 118 -17.74 -29.97 -20.90
N GLY A 119 -18.60 -29.42 -21.77
CA GLY A 119 -20.02 -29.74 -21.87
C GLY A 119 -20.38 -30.18 -23.29
#